data_AF-A0A7J3ZQC6-F1
#
_entry.id   AF-A0A7J3ZQC6-F1
#
_cell.length_a   1.000
_cell.length_b   1.000
_cell.length_c   1.000
_cell.angle_alpha   90.00
_cell.angle_beta   90.00
_cell.angle_gamma   90.00
#
_symmetry.space_group_name_H-M   'P 1'
#
loop_
_entity.id
_entity.type
_entity.pdbx_description
1 polymer ?
#
loop_
_entity_poly.entity_id
_entity_poly.type
_entity_poly.pdbx_seq_one_letter_code
_entity_poly.pdbx_strand_id
1 'polypeptide(L)'
;MVEVLGRDGTLSLGQLIDRPGFARQTVYNHLNHLMTAGIVSKKAVKRGRPAILYSLSKHPVGGVEWSDVVSLTFQRLRHVCRFEKGGWCKETKGICTAERCPLTIK
;
A
#
# COMPACT_ATOMS: atom_id res chain seq x y z
N MET A 1 -2.26 -0.45 -7.00
CA MET A 1 -3.01 0.44 -7.93
C MET A 1 -2.06 1.30 -8.77
N VAL A 2 -1.07 1.95 -8.15
CA VAL A 2 -0.09 2.76 -8.89
C VAL A 2 0.76 1.92 -9.84
N GLU A 3 1.21 0.73 -9.42
CA GLU A 3 1.90 -0.24 -10.30
C GLU A 3 1.06 -0.66 -11.52
N VAL A 4 -0.24 -0.85 -11.32
CA VAL A 4 -1.19 -1.23 -12.39
C VAL A 4 -1.32 -0.10 -13.41
N LEU A 5 -1.40 1.16 -12.95
CA LEU A 5 -1.40 2.33 -13.83
C LEU A 5 -0.03 2.57 -14.49
N GLY A 6 1.06 2.19 -13.84
CA GLY A 6 2.41 2.27 -14.40
C GLY A 6 2.64 1.30 -15.58
N ARG A 7 2.04 0.10 -15.54
CA ARG A 7 2.14 -0.88 -16.64
C ARG A 7 1.28 -0.53 -17.85
N ASP A 8 0.04 -0.11 -17.63
CA ASP A 8 -0.96 0.03 -18.70
C ASP A 8 -1.27 1.48 -19.09
N GLY A 9 -0.66 2.45 -18.39
CA GLY A 9 -0.71 3.87 -18.68
C GLY A 9 -2.03 4.54 -18.32
N THR A 10 -3.14 4.15 -18.96
CA THR A 10 -4.45 4.79 -18.79
C THR A 10 -5.57 3.75 -18.65
N LEU A 11 -6.31 3.81 -17.54
CA LEU A 11 -7.34 2.82 -17.21
C LEU A 11 -8.65 3.47 -16.78
N SER A 12 -9.76 2.78 -17.02
CA SER A 12 -11.08 3.13 -16.48
C SER A 12 -11.27 2.62 -15.05
N LEU A 13 -12.28 3.13 -14.35
CA LEU A 13 -12.61 2.65 -12.99
C LEU A 13 -12.91 1.15 -12.97
N GLY A 14 -13.63 0.62 -13.96
CA GLY A 14 -13.96 -0.81 -14.04
C GLY A 14 -12.70 -1.68 -14.10
N GLN A 15 -11.76 -1.32 -14.98
CA GLN A 15 -10.48 -2.02 -15.10
C GLN A 15 -9.64 -1.96 -13.81
N LEU A 16 -9.76 -0.88 -13.04
CA LEU A 16 -9.09 -0.73 -11.74
C LEU A 16 -9.77 -1.53 -10.61
N ILE A 17 -11.03 -1.93 -10.78
CA ILE A 17 -11.76 -2.80 -9.85
C ILE A 17 -11.44 -4.27 -10.17
N ASP A 18 -11.55 -4.66 -11.44
CA ASP A 18 -11.49 -6.05 -11.86
C ASP A 18 -10.09 -6.66 -11.70
N ARG A 19 -9.03 -5.87 -11.91
CA ARG A 19 -7.65 -6.38 -11.91
C ARG A 19 -7.09 -6.72 -10.54
N PRO A 20 -7.15 -5.84 -9.52
CA PRO A 20 -6.63 -6.14 -8.19
C PRO A 20 -7.64 -6.87 -7.30
N GLY A 21 -8.88 -7.07 -7.75
CA GLY A 21 -9.94 -7.72 -6.95
C GLY A 21 -10.41 -6.88 -5.75
N PHE A 22 -10.17 -5.57 -5.75
CA PHE A 22 -10.61 -4.69 -4.67
C PHE A 22 -12.08 -4.34 -4.81
N ALA A 23 -12.77 -4.20 -3.68
CA ALA A 23 -14.10 -3.63 -3.64
C ALA A 23 -14.11 -2.21 -4.24
N ARG A 24 -15.20 -1.86 -4.93
CA ARG A 24 -15.37 -0.57 -5.61
C ARG A 24 -15.08 0.63 -4.70
N GLN A 25 -15.53 0.59 -3.45
CA GLN A 25 -15.33 1.70 -2.51
C GLN A 25 -13.86 1.86 -2.13
N THR A 26 -13.14 0.75 -1.93
CA THR A 26 -11.70 0.74 -1.67
C THR A 26 -10.94 1.37 -2.83
N VAL A 27 -11.31 1.04 -4.06
CA VAL A 27 -10.71 1.64 -5.26
C VAL A 27 -10.96 3.14 -5.30
N TYR A 28 -12.18 3.58 -5.00
CA TYR A 28 -12.52 5.01 -4.93
C TYR A 28 -11.70 5.77 -3.90
N ASN A 29 -11.59 5.23 -2.68
CA ASN A 29 -10.83 5.86 -1.60
C ASN A 29 -9.36 5.99 -1.99
N HIS A 30 -8.75 4.93 -2.54
CA HIS A 30 -7.37 4.98 -3.01
C HIS A 30 -7.17 6.01 -4.13
N LEU A 31 -8.06 6.05 -5.13
CA LEU A 31 -7.97 7.03 -6.20
C LEU A 31 -8.06 8.46 -5.66
N ASN A 32 -8.95 8.72 -4.71
CA ASN A 32 -9.06 10.04 -4.07
C ASN A 32 -7.75 10.43 -3.38
N HIS A 33 -7.19 9.55 -2.54
CA HIS A 33 -5.91 9.82 -1.88
C HIS A 33 -4.78 10.06 -2.88
N LEU A 34 -4.69 9.25 -3.94
CA LEU A 34 -3.65 9.38 -4.96
C LEU A 34 -3.81 10.64 -5.82
N MET A 35 -5.04 11.10 -6.06
CA MET A 35 -5.31 12.37 -6.73
C MET A 35 -4.97 13.56 -5.83
N THR A 36 -5.32 13.50 -4.54
CA THR A 36 -4.94 14.53 -3.56
C THR A 36 -3.42 14.65 -3.42
N ALA A 37 -2.70 13.53 -3.49
CA ALA A 37 -1.24 13.49 -3.50
C ALA A 37 -0.62 13.88 -4.86
N GLY A 38 -1.43 14.21 -5.87
CA GLY A 38 -0.95 14.57 -7.21
C GLY A 38 -0.32 13.43 -8.02
N ILE A 39 -0.39 12.18 -7.54
CA ILE A 39 0.21 11.00 -8.18
C ILE A 39 -0.64 10.53 -9.37
N VAL A 40 -1.96 10.62 -9.25
CA VAL A 40 -2.91 10.18 -10.28
C VAL A 40 -3.70 11.38 -10.78
N SER A 41 -3.90 11.42 -12.09
CA SER A 41 -4.77 12.40 -12.77
C SER A 41 -5.96 11.67 -13.39
N LYS A 42 -7.10 12.38 -13.50
CA LYS A 42 -8.28 11.91 -14.22
C LYS A 42 -8.56 12.79 -15.42
N LYS A 43 -8.95 12.18 -16.54
CA LYS A 43 -9.37 12.88 -17.75
C LYS A 43 -10.71 12.34 -18.21
N ALA A 44 -11.64 13.25 -18.50
CA ALA A 44 -12.88 12.90 -19.18
C ALA A 44 -12.61 12.78 -20.69
N VAL A 45 -13.01 11.65 -21.28
CA VAL A 45 -12.93 11.43 -22.73
C VAL A 45 -14.34 11.46 -23.30
N LYS A 46 -14.53 12.30 -24.33
CA LYS A 46 -15.79 12.43 -25.06
C LYS A 46 -15.69 11.68 -26.40
N ARG A 47 -16.11 10.42 -26.40
CA ARG A 47 -16.49 9.65 -27.60
C ARG A 47 -17.71 8.81 -27.22
N GLY A 48 -18.90 9.25 -27.61
CA GLY A 48 -20.15 8.68 -27.11
C GLY A 48 -20.41 9.04 -25.63
N ARG A 49 -20.81 8.05 -24.81
CA ARG A 49 -21.03 8.25 -23.36
C ARG A 49 -19.71 8.71 -22.70
N PRO A 50 -19.70 9.85 -21.98
CA PRO A 50 -18.49 10.31 -21.30
C PRO A 50 -17.91 9.26 -20.37
N ALA A 51 -16.62 8.96 -20.55
CA ALA A 51 -15.88 8.04 -19.69
C ALA A 51 -14.77 8.79 -18.94
N ILE A 52 -14.52 8.38 -17.70
CA ILE A 52 -13.41 8.88 -16.89
C ILE A 52 -12.27 7.87 -17.00
N LEU A 53 -11.11 8.37 -17.42
CA LEU A 53 -9.87 7.62 -17.45
C LEU A 53 -8.89 8.17 -16.41
N TYR A 54 -8.16 7.26 -15.78
CA TYR A 54 -7.15 7.54 -14.77
C TYR A 54 -5.78 7.18 -15.31
N SER A 55 -4.79 8.03 -15.06
CA SER A 55 -3.40 7.82 -15.46
C SER A 55 -2.46 8.40 -14.41
N LEU A 56 -1.21 7.94 -14.37
CA LEU A 56 -0.19 8.60 -13.56
C LEU A 56 -0.03 10.05 -14.00
N SER A 57 0.13 10.95 -13.03
CA SER A 57 0.43 12.35 -13.30
C SER A 57 1.84 12.47 -13.85
N LYS A 58 2.01 13.30 -14.89
CA LYS A 58 3.34 13.61 -15.45
C LYS A 58 4.18 14.50 -14.53
N HIS A 59 3.52 15.23 -13.64
CA HIS A 59 4.12 16.14 -12.68
C HIS A 59 3.46 15.90 -11.32
N PRO A 60 3.99 14.98 -10.50
CA PRO A 60 3.46 14.77 -9.16
C PRO A 60 3.59 16.06 -8.36
N VAL A 61 2.45 16.60 -7.92
CA VAL A 61 2.35 17.83 -7.13
C VAL A 61 2.69 17.46 -5.69
N GLY A 62 3.98 17.40 -5.40
CA GLY A 62 4.50 16.91 -4.14
C GLY A 62 5.48 15.79 -4.43
N GLY A 63 6.72 16.00 -3.99
CA GLY A 63 7.74 14.95 -3.98
C GLY A 63 7.28 13.82 -3.09
N VAL A 64 6.48 12.92 -3.64
CA VAL A 64 6.41 11.55 -3.16
C VAL A 64 7.75 10.99 -3.58
N GLU A 65 8.77 11.22 -2.74
CA GLU A 65 9.92 10.36 -2.68
C GLU A 65 9.35 8.96 -2.49
N TRP A 66 9.39 8.14 -3.53
CA TRP A 66 9.17 6.72 -3.42
C TRP A 66 10.38 6.17 -2.68
N SER A 67 10.45 6.42 -1.38
CA SER A 67 11.50 5.84 -0.59
C SER A 67 11.16 4.37 -0.43
N ASP A 68 11.91 3.50 -1.10
CA ASP A 68 12.03 2.08 -0.75
C ASP A 68 12.49 1.90 0.71
N VAL A 69 12.90 2.99 1.34
CA VAL A 69 13.35 3.12 2.72
C VAL A 69 12.32 3.91 3.53
N VAL A 70 11.58 3.23 4.40
CA VAL A 70 10.74 3.88 5.41
C VAL A 70 11.60 4.17 6.64
N SER A 71 11.87 5.45 6.91
CA SER A 71 12.54 5.87 8.14
C SER A 71 11.55 5.88 9.31
N LEU A 72 11.68 4.89 10.20
CA LEU A 72 10.92 4.82 11.45
C LEU A 72 11.77 5.38 12.59
N THR A 73 11.31 6.45 13.23
CA THR A 73 12.00 7.06 14.37
C THR A 73 11.50 6.44 15.67
N PHE A 74 12.40 5.82 16.43
CA PHE A 74 12.09 5.26 17.75
C PHE A 74 12.85 6.04 18.83
N GLN A 75 12.19 6.42 19.92
CA GLN A 75 12.88 7.03 21.07
C GLN A 75 13.89 6.06 21.71
N ARG A 76 13.57 4.76 21.72
CA ARG A 76 14.42 3.67 22.19
C ARG A 76 14.10 2.39 21.44
N LEU A 77 15.12 1.73 20.88
CA LEU A 77 15.00 0.35 20.41
C LEU A 77 14.91 -0.58 21.63
N ARG A 78 13.89 -1.45 21.65
CA ARG A 78 13.71 -2.48 22.68
C ARG A 78 13.77 -3.84 22.01
N HIS A 79 14.66 -4.71 22.48
CA HIS A 79 14.70 -6.09 22.05
C HIS A 79 13.60 -6.89 22.77
N VAL A 80 12.57 -7.30 22.02
CA VAL A 80 11.45 -8.12 22.50
C VAL A 80 11.31 -9.36 21.64
N CYS A 81 11.17 -10.51 22.29
CA CYS A 81 10.82 -11.76 21.62
C CYS A 81 9.38 -12.13 21.91
N ARG A 82 8.66 -12.53 20.87
CA ARG A 82 7.26 -12.92 20.92
C ARG A 82 7.12 -14.38 20.50
N PHE A 83 6.55 -15.22 21.36
CA PHE A 83 6.32 -16.64 21.10
C PHE A 83 4.94 -17.08 21.56
N GLU A 84 4.42 -18.15 20.97
CA GLU A 84 3.14 -18.74 21.36
C GLU A 84 3.35 -19.86 22.38
N LYS A 85 2.62 -19.81 23.50
CA LYS A 85 2.62 -20.88 24.50
C LYS A 85 1.20 -21.09 25.03
N GLY A 86 0.62 -22.26 24.73
CA GLY A 86 -0.72 -22.64 25.17
C GLY A 86 -1.84 -21.81 24.52
N GLY A 87 -1.69 -21.41 23.25
CA GLY A 87 -2.65 -20.55 22.54
C GLY A 87 -2.55 -19.05 22.85
N TRP A 88 -1.59 -18.66 23.69
CA TRP A 88 -1.39 -17.26 24.07
C TRP A 88 -0.04 -16.75 23.57
N CYS A 89 -0.04 -15.52 23.07
CA CYS A 89 1.18 -14.86 22.65
C CYS A 89 1.86 -14.16 23.83
N LYS A 90 3.09 -14.56 24.13
CA LYS A 90 3.88 -14.04 25.26
C LYS A 90 5.05 -13.22 24.74
N GLU A 91 5.39 -12.16 25.47
CA GLU A 91 6.52 -11.28 25.18
C GLU A 91 7.59 -11.40 26.26
N THR A 92 8.86 -11.49 25.88
CA THR A 92 10.00 -11.47 26.81
C THR A 92 11.01 -10.42 26.36
N LYS A 93 11.42 -9.55 27.30
CA LYS A 93 12.40 -8.48 27.05
C LYS A 93 13.82 -9.02 27.19
N GLY A 94 14.69 -8.73 26.23
CA GLY A 94 16.14 -8.98 26.32
C GLY A 94 16.59 -10.45 26.30
N ILE A 95 15.67 -11.42 26.21
CA ILE A 95 16.00 -12.85 26.21
C ILE A 95 15.36 -13.51 24.99
N CYS A 96 16.00 -13.28 23.84
CA CYS A 96 15.69 -13.92 22.59
C CYS A 96 16.60 -15.13 22.40
N THR A 97 16.37 -16.18 23.18
CA THR A 97 17.07 -17.47 23.00
C THR A 97 16.20 -18.41 22.17
N ALA A 98 16.84 -19.25 21.35
CA ALA A 98 16.14 -20.24 20.52
C ALA A 98 15.25 -21.18 21.36
N GLU A 99 15.60 -21.42 22.62
CA GLU A 99 14.81 -22.21 23.58
C GLU A 99 13.48 -21.55 23.97
N ARG A 100 13.44 -20.22 24.06
CA ARG A 100 12.26 -19.47 24.51
C ARG A 100 11.43 -18.95 23.33
N CYS A 101 12.08 -18.68 22.21
CA CYS A 101 11.46 -18.21 20.99
C CYS A 101 11.94 -19.07 19.82
N PRO A 102 11.42 -20.30 19.67
CA PRO A 102 11.76 -21.13 18.53
C PRO A 102 11.32 -20.38 17.26
N LEU A 103 12.25 -20.20 16.33
CA LEU A 103 11.92 -19.65 15.03
C LEU A 103 10.91 -20.60 14.39
N THR A 104 9.67 -20.15 14.23
CA THR A 104 8.68 -20.83 13.41
C THR A 104 9.10 -20.64 11.95
N ILE A 105 10.10 -21.41 11.52
CA ILE A 105 10.38 -21.61 10.11
C ILE A 105 9.18 -22.39 9.56
N LYS A 106 8.30 -21.68 8.84
CA LYS A 106 7.26 -22.29 7.99
C LYS A 106 7.77 -22.40 6.57
#